data_AF-A0A1J5JQ46-F1
#
_entry.id   AF-A0A1J5JQ46-F1
#
_cell.length_a   1.000
_cell.length_b   1.000
_cell.length_c   1.000
_cell.angle_alpha   90.00
_cell.angle_beta   90.00
_cell.angle_gamma   90.00
#
_symmetry.space_group_name_H-M   'P 1'
#
loop_
_entity.id
_entity.type
_entity.pdbx_description
1 polymer ?
#
loop_
_entity_poly.entity_id
_entity_poly.type
_entity_poly.pdbx_seq_one_letter_code
_entity_poly.pdbx_strand_id
1 'polypeptide(L)'
;MARRSLDDSVLNVLREEAEREAMARRSERPRPLETQPELGLDAAPATPAPMVPAISPTARRIAQLKGIDLAPPPQQVIDAPARPAARRELLPDIEEINSSLRASSDRRRGMIDDAPGPDDSGGRSGFRSGFALMMVIAVAAVAAYVMAPKIVQQIPASADAMAAYVTAVDHARLWLDGLMRQAITALQGIGGPKG
;
A
#
# COMPACT_ATOMS: atom_id res chain seq x y z
N MET A 1 13.09 40.01 7.85
CA MET A 1 13.21 39.02 8.94
C MET A 1 14.63 38.45 8.93
N ALA A 2 15.41 38.69 9.98
CA ALA A 2 16.76 38.17 10.09
C ALA A 2 16.72 36.66 10.36
N ARG A 3 17.50 35.87 9.61
CA ARG A 3 17.72 34.43 9.92
C ARG A 3 18.42 34.35 11.27
N ARG A 4 17.86 33.57 12.19
CA ARG A 4 18.52 33.23 13.45
C ARG A 4 19.72 32.35 13.12
N SER A 5 20.93 32.90 13.27
CA SER A 5 22.17 32.13 13.19
C SER A 5 22.18 31.09 14.32
N LEU A 6 22.49 29.84 13.99
CA LEU A 6 22.66 28.77 14.98
C LEU A 6 23.84 29.10 15.90
N ASP A 7 23.66 28.96 17.21
CA ASP A 7 24.72 29.20 18.19
C ASP A 7 25.87 28.20 18.00
N ASP A 8 27.12 28.66 18.13
CA ASP A 8 28.33 27.86 17.86
C ASP A 8 28.40 26.56 18.66
N SER A 9 27.80 26.52 19.85
CA SER A 9 27.72 25.29 20.65
C SER A 9 26.86 24.21 19.99
N VAL A 10 25.79 24.60 19.29
CA VAL A 10 24.89 23.66 18.59
C VAL A 10 25.58 23.09 17.35
N LEU A 11 26.39 23.90 16.65
CA LEU A 11 27.18 23.44 15.51
C LEU A 11 28.25 22.42 15.93
N ASN A 12 28.85 22.60 17.11
CA ASN A 12 29.82 21.65 17.65
C ASN A 12 29.17 20.32 18.04
N VAL A 13 28.00 20.35 18.68
CA VAL A 13 27.25 19.12 19.03
C VAL A 13 26.79 18.38 17.77
N LEU A 14 26.30 19.08 16.74
CA LEU A 14 25.91 18.46 15.47
C LEU A 14 27.10 17.83 14.73
N ARG A 15 28.29 18.42 14.84
CA ARG A 15 29.52 17.85 14.27
C ARG A 15 29.93 16.58 15.02
N GLU A 16 29.87 16.58 16.35
CA GLU A 16 30.20 15.41 17.16
C GLU A 16 29.21 14.25 16.89
N GLU A 17 27.91 14.53 16.80
CA GLU A 17 26.89 13.52 16.46
C GLU A 17 27.07 12.98 15.03
N ALA A 18 27.36 13.86 14.06
CA ALA A 18 27.62 13.45 12.68
C ALA A 18 28.85 12.53 12.57
N GLU A 19 29.91 12.83 13.32
CA GLU A 19 31.11 11.99 13.38
C GLU A 19 30.81 10.63 14.04
N ARG A 20 30.04 10.61 15.13
CA ARG A 20 29.60 9.35 15.77
C ARG A 20 28.76 8.49 14.85
N GLU A 21 27.79 9.07 14.13
CA GLU A 21 26.95 8.32 13.21
C GLU A 21 27.77 7.79 12.01
N ALA A 22 28.69 8.59 11.48
CA ALA A 22 29.57 8.16 10.39
C ALA A 22 30.51 7.00 10.81
N MET A 23 31.00 7.02 12.06
CA MET A 23 31.76 5.90 12.62
C MET A 23 30.88 4.66 12.83
N ALA A 24 29.64 4.83 13.33
CA ALA A 24 28.69 3.73 13.49
C ALA A 24 28.38 3.05 12.15
N ARG A 25 28.07 3.84 11.12
CA ARG A 25 27.83 3.38 9.74
C ARG A 25 29.04 2.68 9.12
N ARG A 26 30.27 3.11 9.42
CA ARG A 26 31.49 2.43 8.95
C ARG A 26 31.76 1.13 9.70
N SER A 27 31.45 1.08 10.99
CA SER A 27 31.58 -0.13 11.82
C SER A 27 30.51 -1.18 11.50
N GLU A 28 29.35 -0.73 11.03
CA GLU A 28 28.30 -1.56 10.46
C GLU A 28 28.75 -2.04 9.07
N ARG A 29 29.47 -3.17 9.05
CA ARG A 29 29.85 -3.83 7.79
C ARG A 29 28.60 -4.01 6.93
N PRO A 30 28.64 -3.71 5.61
CA PRO A 30 27.53 -4.02 4.73
C PRO A 30 27.26 -5.52 4.85
N ARG A 31 26.12 -5.86 5.45
CA ARG A 31 25.62 -7.24 5.41
C ARG A 31 25.59 -7.64 3.94
N PRO A 32 26.16 -8.80 3.56
CA PRO A 32 25.94 -9.33 2.23
C PRO A 32 24.43 -9.30 2.00
N LEU A 33 24.00 -8.66 0.91
CA LEU A 33 22.60 -8.65 0.51
C LEU A 33 22.13 -10.10 0.54
N GLU A 34 21.19 -10.43 1.42
CA GLU A 34 20.64 -11.76 1.48
C GLU A 34 19.91 -12.01 0.16
N THR A 35 20.55 -12.78 -0.71
CA THR A 35 19.99 -13.17 -2.00
C THR A 35 18.77 -14.03 -1.69
N GLN A 36 17.58 -13.44 -1.79
CA GLN A 36 16.33 -14.13 -1.54
C GLN A 36 16.03 -15.01 -2.76
N PRO A 37 16.26 -16.34 -2.68
CA PRO A 37 16.16 -17.23 -3.84
C PRO A 37 14.70 -17.57 -4.20
N GLU A 38 13.75 -17.17 -3.35
CA GLU A 38 12.32 -17.48 -3.45
C GLU A 38 11.55 -16.69 -4.53
N LEU A 39 12.24 -15.95 -5.42
CA LEU A 39 11.59 -15.28 -6.55
C LEU A 39 11.37 -16.22 -7.76
N GLY A 40 11.72 -17.51 -7.68
CA GLY A 40 11.37 -18.50 -8.70
C GLY A 40 11.81 -18.12 -10.13
N LEU A 41 12.84 -17.29 -10.25
CA LEU A 41 13.47 -16.97 -11.52
C LEU A 41 14.66 -17.91 -11.62
N ASP A 42 14.42 -19.10 -12.18
CA ASP A 42 15.49 -19.96 -12.62
C ASP A 42 16.43 -19.14 -13.50
N ALA A 43 17.67 -18.98 -13.04
CA ALA A 43 18.75 -18.49 -13.90
C ALA A 43 18.92 -19.55 -15.00
N ALA A 44 18.25 -19.33 -16.13
CA ALA A 44 18.40 -20.16 -17.30
C ALA A 44 19.89 -20.28 -17.63
N PRO A 45 20.40 -21.49 -17.93
CA PRO A 45 21.81 -21.68 -18.20
C PRO A 45 22.24 -20.78 -19.36
N ALA A 46 23.42 -20.17 -19.19
CA ALA A 46 24.06 -19.29 -20.15
C ALA A 46 24.40 -20.07 -21.44
N THR A 47 23.41 -20.24 -22.30
CA THR A 47 23.62 -20.61 -23.69
C THR A 47 23.93 -19.32 -24.44
N PRO A 48 25.06 -19.21 -25.18
CA PRO A 48 25.36 -18.01 -25.95
C PRO A 48 24.47 -17.96 -27.19
N ALA A 49 23.21 -17.55 -27.01
CA ALA A 49 22.35 -17.13 -28.10
C ALA A 49 22.78 -15.74 -28.57
N PRO A 50 22.69 -15.43 -29.89
CA PRO A 50 23.08 -14.11 -30.40
C PRO A 50 22.28 -13.04 -29.66
N MET A 51 23.04 -12.15 -29.01
CA MET A 51 22.55 -11.10 -28.13
C MET A 51 21.80 -10.05 -28.95
N VAL A 52 20.53 -10.31 -29.24
CA VAL A 52 19.60 -9.25 -29.64
C VAL A 52 19.30 -8.48 -28.35
N PRO A 53 19.67 -7.20 -28.23
CA PRO A 53 19.41 -6.44 -27.02
C PRO A 53 17.89 -6.36 -26.83
N ALA A 54 17.38 -7.12 -25.87
CA ALA A 54 15.98 -7.06 -25.47
C ALA A 54 15.76 -5.69 -24.80
N ILE A 55 15.29 -4.73 -25.60
CA ILE A 55 14.92 -3.40 -25.10
C ILE A 55 13.83 -3.60 -24.05
N SER A 56 14.10 -3.20 -22.81
CA SER A 56 13.15 -3.32 -21.71
C SER A 56 11.83 -2.63 -22.07
N PRO A 57 10.67 -3.12 -21.57
CA PRO A 57 9.37 -2.52 -21.86
C PRO A 57 9.33 -1.04 -21.44
N THR A 58 10.06 -0.68 -20.39
CA THR A 58 10.26 0.70 -19.93
C THR A 58 11.03 1.54 -20.94
N ALA A 59 12.11 1.00 -21.52
CA ALA A 59 12.89 1.68 -22.55
C ALA A 59 12.09 1.88 -23.85
N ARG A 60 11.21 0.94 -24.23
CA ARG A 60 10.29 1.12 -25.37
C ARG A 60 9.27 2.24 -25.14
N ARG A 61 8.75 2.36 -23.92
CA ARG A 61 7.80 3.42 -23.56
C ARG A 61 8.46 4.81 -23.58
N ILE A 62 9.71 4.89 -23.13
CA ILE A 62 10.52 6.12 -23.20
C ILE A 62 10.88 6.46 -24.65
N ALA A 63 11.17 5.46 -25.50
CA ALA A 63 11.43 5.67 -26.92
C ALA A 63 10.20 6.19 -27.69
N GLN A 64 9.00 5.65 -27.40
CA GLN A 64 7.74 6.13 -27.97
C GLN A 64 7.42 7.58 -27.53
N LEU A 65 7.67 7.92 -26.26
CA LEU A 65 7.51 9.30 -25.78
C LEU A 65 8.53 10.27 -26.40
N LYS A 66 9.68 9.77 -26.87
CA LYS A 66 10.71 10.52 -27.57
C LYS A 66 10.56 10.50 -29.10
N GLY A 67 9.49 9.91 -29.63
CA GLY A 67 9.22 9.85 -31.08
C GLY A 67 10.19 8.97 -31.87
N ILE A 68 10.87 8.02 -31.21
CA ILE A 68 11.79 7.09 -31.85
C ILE A 68 11.02 5.80 -32.17
N ASP A 69 10.64 5.63 -33.43
CA ASP A 69 9.99 4.41 -33.91
C ASP A 69 11.01 3.28 -34.09
N LEU A 70 10.93 2.28 -33.22
CA LEU A 70 11.66 1.03 -33.35
C LEU A 70 10.85 0.08 -34.25
N ALA A 71 11.48 -0.39 -35.33
CA ALA A 71 10.84 -1.16 -36.39
C ALA A 71 10.04 -2.38 -35.86
N PRO A 72 8.88 -2.72 -36.46
CA PRO A 72 8.11 -3.90 -36.09
C PRO A 72 8.89 -5.18 -36.47
N PRO A 73 8.72 -6.29 -35.72
CA PRO A 73 9.29 -7.57 -36.12
C PRO A 73 8.67 -8.05 -37.46
N PRO A 74 9.39 -8.85 -38.27
CA PRO A 74 8.88 -9.33 -39.55
C PRO A 74 7.64 -10.19 -39.35
N GLN A 75 6.54 -9.78 -39.96
CA GLN A 75 5.28 -10.51 -40.00
C GLN A 75 5.40 -11.70 -40.95
N GLN A 76 5.30 -12.92 -40.40
CA GLN A 76 5.14 -14.12 -41.20
C GLN A 76 3.70 -14.14 -41.75
N VAL A 77 3.60 -13.94 -43.06
CA VAL A 77 2.40 -14.17 -43.86
C VAL A 77 2.10 -15.67 -43.89
N ILE A 78 0.93 -16.06 -43.36
CA ILE A 78 0.36 -17.38 -43.60
C ILE A 78 -0.99 -17.16 -44.28
N ASP A 79 -1.10 -17.70 -45.49
CA ASP A 79 -2.25 -17.65 -46.38
C ASP A 79 -3.55 -18.11 -45.70
N ALA A 80 -4.64 -17.40 -45.98
CA ALA A 80 -5.98 -17.80 -45.59
C ALA A 80 -6.58 -18.77 -46.61
N PRO A 81 -7.26 -19.83 -46.16
CA PRO A 81 -8.43 -20.33 -46.88
C PRO A 81 -9.70 -20.24 -46.02
N ALA A 82 -10.79 -19.85 -46.69
CA ALA A 82 -12.21 -20.07 -46.43
C ALA A 82 -12.73 -20.01 -44.98
N ARG A 83 -13.74 -19.17 -44.73
CA ARG A 83 -14.57 -19.24 -43.50
C ARG A 83 -15.34 -20.56 -43.42
N PRO A 84 -15.28 -21.28 -42.29
CA PRO A 84 -16.41 -22.07 -41.82
C PRO A 84 -17.06 -21.37 -40.63
N ALA A 85 -18.40 -21.34 -40.63
CA ALA A 85 -19.22 -20.96 -39.51
C ALA A 85 -19.06 -22.00 -38.37
N ALA A 86 -18.01 -21.87 -37.56
CA ALA A 86 -17.75 -22.74 -36.39
C ALA A 86 -16.67 -22.15 -35.44
N ARG A 87 -16.61 -20.82 -35.28
CA ARG A 87 -15.69 -20.15 -34.32
C ARG A 87 -16.43 -19.33 -33.26
N ARG A 88 -17.66 -19.75 -32.95
CA ARG A 88 -18.52 -19.18 -31.91
C ARG A 88 -18.50 -20.00 -30.61
N GLU A 89 -17.57 -20.95 -30.50
CA GLU A 89 -17.41 -21.89 -29.37
C GLU A 89 -15.96 -21.95 -28.83
N LEU A 90 -15.11 -20.95 -29.13
CA LEU A 90 -13.70 -21.00 -28.71
C LEU A 90 -13.17 -19.73 -28.04
N LEU A 91 -14.04 -18.98 -27.40
CA LEU A 91 -13.64 -18.14 -26.28
C LEU A 91 -14.55 -18.51 -25.11
N PRO A 92 -14.01 -18.93 -23.96
CA PRO A 92 -14.76 -19.03 -22.73
C PRO A 92 -15.55 -17.72 -22.51
N ASP A 93 -16.84 -17.82 -22.23
CA ASP A 93 -17.70 -16.66 -22.04
C ASP A 93 -17.21 -15.84 -20.83
N ILE A 94 -16.70 -14.64 -21.10
CA ILE A 94 -16.31 -13.65 -20.06
C ILE A 94 -17.50 -13.17 -19.20
N GLU A 95 -18.72 -13.55 -19.56
CA GLU A 95 -19.92 -13.29 -18.75
C GLU A 95 -20.10 -14.30 -17.59
N GLU A 96 -19.46 -15.47 -17.63
CA GLU A 96 -19.47 -16.43 -16.51
C GLU A 96 -18.54 -16.02 -15.36
N ILE A 97 -17.42 -15.34 -15.66
CA ILE A 97 -16.45 -14.95 -14.62
C ILE A 97 -17.08 -13.92 -13.66
N ASN A 98 -17.84 -12.95 -14.19
CA ASN A 98 -18.51 -11.95 -13.34
C ASN A 98 -19.80 -12.46 -12.69
N SER A 99 -20.48 -13.44 -13.30
CA SER A 99 -21.71 -14.01 -12.75
C SER A 99 -21.42 -14.92 -11.55
N SER A 100 -20.34 -15.71 -11.56
CA SER A 100 -19.92 -16.51 -10.39
C SER A 100 -19.49 -15.66 -9.19
N LEU A 101 -18.91 -14.47 -9.45
CA LEU A 101 -18.56 -13.47 -8.44
C LEU A 101 -19.81 -12.77 -7.85
N ARG A 102 -20.82 -12.46 -8.67
CA ARG A 102 -22.05 -11.81 -8.20
C ARG A 102 -23.05 -12.81 -7.60
N ALA A 103 -23.16 -14.03 -8.11
CA ALA A 103 -23.99 -15.11 -7.55
C ALA A 103 -23.46 -15.59 -6.18
N SER A 104 -22.14 -15.58 -5.96
CA SER A 104 -21.55 -15.84 -4.64
C SER A 104 -21.83 -14.70 -3.63
N SER A 105 -22.02 -13.48 -4.10
CA SER A 105 -22.39 -12.33 -3.26
C SER A 105 -23.89 -12.27 -2.96
N ASP A 106 -24.75 -12.74 -3.88
CA ASP A 106 -26.21 -12.75 -3.73
C ASP A 106 -26.70 -13.96 -2.93
N ARG A 107 -26.07 -15.15 -3.11
CA ARG A 107 -26.37 -16.34 -2.29
C ARG A 107 -26.00 -16.18 -0.81
N ARG A 108 -25.10 -15.26 -0.48
CA ARG A 108 -24.77 -14.89 0.91
C ARG A 108 -25.74 -13.86 1.52
N ARG A 109 -26.65 -13.28 0.73
CA ARG A 109 -27.74 -12.42 1.21
C ARG A 109 -29.08 -13.17 1.37
N GLY A 110 -29.21 -14.37 0.77
CA GLY A 110 -30.48 -15.08 0.62
C GLY A 110 -30.76 -16.27 1.54
N MET A 111 -29.86 -16.70 2.42
CA MET A 111 -30.10 -17.85 3.31
C MET A 111 -30.18 -17.39 4.77
N ILE A 112 -31.36 -16.94 5.17
CA ILE A 112 -31.83 -17.08 6.56
C ILE A 112 -32.78 -18.27 6.50
N ASP A 113 -32.26 -19.50 6.45
CA ASP A 113 -32.93 -20.65 7.05
C ASP A 113 -32.02 -21.87 7.14
N ASP A 114 -32.03 -22.41 8.35
CA ASP A 114 -31.86 -23.79 8.83
C ASP A 114 -30.55 -24.61 8.76
N ALA A 115 -30.28 -25.21 9.93
CA ALA A 115 -29.37 -26.29 10.33
C ALA A 115 -27.81 -26.09 10.40
N PRO A 116 -27.16 -26.55 11.50
CA PRO A 116 -25.72 -26.43 11.70
C PRO A 116 -24.96 -27.64 11.14
N GLY A 117 -24.27 -27.47 10.02
CA GLY A 117 -23.18 -28.35 9.58
C GLY A 117 -21.82 -27.69 9.85
N PRO A 118 -20.80 -28.41 10.34
CA PRO A 118 -19.46 -27.86 10.46
C PRO A 118 -18.80 -27.88 9.07
N ASP A 119 -19.17 -26.92 8.22
CA ASP A 119 -18.52 -26.75 6.92
C ASP A 119 -17.23 -25.95 7.11
N ASP A 120 -16.17 -26.72 7.29
CA ASP A 120 -14.77 -26.35 7.18
C ASP A 120 -14.51 -25.76 5.78
N SER A 121 -14.72 -24.45 5.64
CA SER A 121 -14.35 -23.67 4.45
C SER A 121 -13.22 -22.70 4.79
N GLY A 122 -12.07 -23.30 5.11
CA GLY A 122 -10.81 -22.62 5.33
C GLY A 122 -10.28 -21.93 4.07
N GLY A 123 -9.79 -20.70 4.25
CA GLY A 123 -8.77 -20.11 3.39
C GLY A 123 -9.22 -18.96 2.50
N ARG A 124 -9.16 -17.73 3.07
CA ARG A 124 -8.96 -16.38 2.46
C ARG A 124 -9.83 -15.27 3.09
N SER A 125 -10.74 -15.58 4.01
CA SER A 125 -11.61 -14.58 4.66
C SER A 125 -11.02 -13.92 5.92
N GLY A 126 -9.96 -14.49 6.51
CA GLY A 126 -9.43 -14.06 7.83
C GLY A 126 -8.94 -12.61 7.90
N PHE A 127 -8.39 -12.07 6.80
CA PHE A 127 -7.90 -10.69 6.78
C PHE A 127 -9.06 -9.68 6.78
N ARG A 128 -10.11 -9.93 5.99
CA ARG A 128 -11.28 -9.04 5.91
C ARG A 128 -12.12 -9.08 7.18
N SER A 129 -12.23 -10.23 7.84
CA SER A 129 -12.92 -10.33 9.12
C SER A 129 -12.15 -9.60 10.23
N GLY A 130 -10.82 -9.74 10.28
CA GLY A 130 -9.98 -8.98 11.21
C GLY A 130 -10.04 -7.47 10.99
N PHE A 131 -9.95 -7.01 9.75
CA PHE A 131 -10.11 -5.59 9.42
C PHE A 131 -11.49 -5.04 9.79
N ALA A 132 -12.56 -5.78 9.47
CA ALA A 132 -13.92 -5.38 9.84
C ALA A 132 -14.08 -5.31 11.37
N LEU A 133 -13.54 -6.28 12.11
CA LEU A 133 -13.51 -6.26 13.57
C LEU A 133 -12.78 -5.02 14.11
N MET A 134 -11.60 -4.69 13.55
CA MET A 134 -10.86 -3.49 13.94
C MET A 134 -11.61 -2.20 13.62
N MET A 135 -12.32 -2.15 12.50
CA MET A 135 -13.14 -0.99 12.15
C MET A 135 -14.33 -0.82 13.12
N VAL A 136 -14.97 -1.92 13.52
CA VAL A 136 -16.00 -1.92 14.57
C VAL A 136 -15.43 -1.44 15.90
N ILE A 137 -14.26 -1.95 16.31
CA ILE A 137 -13.57 -1.53 17.54
C ILE A 137 -13.22 -0.04 17.47
N ALA A 138 -12.73 0.45 16.32
CA ALA A 138 -12.40 1.86 16.14
C ALA A 138 -13.64 2.76 16.30
N VAL A 139 -14.76 2.39 15.68
CA VAL A 139 -16.03 3.10 15.84
C VAL A 139 -16.50 3.05 17.29
N ALA A 140 -16.39 1.90 17.96
CA ALA A 140 -16.75 1.75 19.36
C ALA A 140 -15.88 2.62 20.28
N ALA A 141 -14.57 2.70 20.03
CA ALA A 141 -13.66 3.57 20.77
C ALA A 141 -14.03 5.04 20.59
N VAL A 142 -14.29 5.48 19.36
CA VAL A 142 -14.77 6.85 19.09
C VAL A 142 -16.10 7.13 19.80
N ALA A 143 -17.04 6.18 19.77
CA ALA A 143 -18.31 6.31 20.50
C ALA A 143 -18.08 6.42 22.02
N ALA A 144 -17.17 5.62 22.59
CA ALA A 144 -16.81 5.69 23.99
C ALA A 144 -16.19 7.05 24.36
N TYR A 145 -15.35 7.62 23.47
CA TYR A 145 -14.82 8.98 23.66
C TYR A 145 -15.94 10.03 23.67
N VAL A 146 -16.85 10.01 22.69
CA VAL A 146 -17.95 10.99 22.57
C VAL A 146 -18.93 10.87 23.74
N MET A 147 -19.16 9.64 24.21
CA MET A 147 -20.08 9.33 25.31
C MET A 147 -19.39 9.25 26.67
N ALA A 148 -18.11 9.61 26.78
CA ALA A 148 -17.35 9.50 28.03
C ALA A 148 -18.05 10.15 29.24
N PRO A 149 -18.64 11.36 29.13
CA PRO A 149 -19.38 11.96 30.26
C PRO A 149 -20.57 11.10 30.72
N LYS A 150 -21.29 10.48 29.78
CA LYS A 150 -22.43 9.59 30.11
C LYS A 150 -21.96 8.28 30.75
N ILE A 151 -20.84 7.73 30.28
CA ILE A 151 -20.26 6.50 30.85
C ILE A 151 -19.86 6.74 32.31
N VAL A 152 -19.21 7.87 32.61
CA VAL A 152 -18.82 8.22 33.98
C VAL A 152 -20.03 8.48 34.88
N GLN A 153 -21.10 9.08 34.36
CA GLN A 153 -22.35 9.26 35.11
C GLN A 153 -23.02 7.94 35.48
N GLN A 154 -23.01 6.96 34.58
CA GLN A 154 -23.61 5.64 34.82
C GLN A 154 -22.70 4.72 35.62
N ILE A 155 -21.38 4.84 35.44
CA ILE A 155 -20.36 4.01 36.07
C ILE A 155 -19.29 4.95 36.69
N PRO A 156 -19.54 5.50 37.89
CA PRO A 156 -18.62 6.43 38.53
C PRO A 156 -17.22 5.85 38.77
N ALA A 157 -17.13 4.53 39.00
CA ALA A 157 -15.86 3.83 39.16
C ALA A 157 -14.95 3.86 37.91
N SER A 158 -15.49 4.19 36.74
CA SER A 158 -14.73 4.31 35.49
C SER A 158 -14.10 5.69 35.26
N ALA A 159 -14.34 6.66 36.16
CA ALA A 159 -13.94 8.07 35.99
C ALA A 159 -12.47 8.23 35.63
N ASP A 160 -11.56 7.66 36.42
CA ASP A 160 -10.11 7.81 36.21
C ASP A 160 -9.65 7.17 34.89
N ALA A 161 -10.18 5.98 34.56
CA ALA A 161 -9.86 5.28 33.32
C ALA A 161 -10.35 6.05 32.09
N MET A 162 -11.56 6.61 32.14
CA MET A 162 -12.12 7.43 31.06
C MET A 162 -11.36 8.75 30.92
N ALA A 163 -10.96 9.38 32.03
CA ALA A 163 -10.16 10.60 32.01
C ALA A 163 -8.79 10.38 31.34
N ALA A 164 -8.10 9.29 31.69
CA ALA A 164 -6.84 8.91 31.07
C ALA A 164 -7.00 8.63 29.57
N TYR A 165 -8.05 7.90 29.19
CA TYR A 165 -8.37 7.61 27.80
C TYR A 165 -8.65 8.87 26.97
N VAL A 166 -9.52 9.77 27.45
CA VAL A 166 -9.85 11.03 26.78
C VAL A 166 -8.62 11.90 26.61
N THR A 167 -7.80 12.03 27.65
CA THR A 167 -6.54 12.80 27.60
C THR A 167 -5.59 12.26 26.52
N ALA A 168 -5.44 10.94 26.43
CA ALA A 168 -4.60 10.31 25.41
C ALA A 168 -5.12 10.58 23.98
N VAL A 169 -6.44 10.48 23.77
CA VAL A 169 -7.08 10.79 22.48
C VAL A 169 -6.92 12.26 22.13
N ASP A 170 -7.07 13.17 23.09
CA ASP A 170 -6.91 14.61 22.87
C ASP A 170 -5.48 14.97 22.48
N HIS A 171 -4.48 14.39 23.14
CA HIS A 171 -3.08 14.55 22.76
C HIS A 171 -2.82 14.05 21.34
N ALA A 172 -3.36 12.88 20.97
CA ALA A 172 -3.22 12.34 19.62
C ALA A 172 -3.86 13.25 18.56
N ARG A 173 -5.04 13.83 18.86
CA ARG A 173 -5.72 14.79 17.97
C ARG A 173 -4.92 16.06 17.78
N LEU A 174 -4.47 16.66 18.87
CA LEU A 174 -3.67 17.89 18.83
C LEU A 174 -2.33 17.67 18.09
N TRP A 175 -1.72 16.51 18.26
CA TRP A 175 -0.53 16.12 17.50
C TRP A 175 -0.81 16.03 16.00
N LEU A 176 -1.91 15.36 15.61
CA LEU A 176 -2.32 15.26 14.21
C LEU A 176 -2.65 16.64 13.61
N ASP A 177 -3.35 17.49 14.36
CA ASP A 177 -3.64 18.87 13.96
C ASP A 177 -2.37 19.69 13.76
N GLY A 178 -1.37 19.50 14.62
CA GLY A 178 -0.04 20.09 14.46
C GLY A 178 0.64 19.66 13.17
N LEU A 179 0.60 18.36 12.86
CA LEU A 179 1.15 17.80 11.62
C LEU A 179 0.45 18.38 10.38
N MET A 180 -0.89 18.47 10.40
CA MET A 180 -1.67 19.04 9.31
C MET A 180 -1.34 20.51 9.08
N ARG A 181 -1.22 21.30 10.16
CA ARG A 181 -0.83 22.73 10.08
C ARG A 181 0.58 22.91 9.48
N GLN A 182 1.52 22.05 9.88
CA GLN A 182 2.88 22.05 9.32
C GLN A 182 2.86 21.70 7.82
N ALA A 183 2.08 20.69 7.41
CA ALA A 183 1.94 20.31 6.01
C ALA A 183 1.34 21.44 5.16
N ILE A 184 0.29 22.12 5.65
CA ILE A 184 -0.33 23.26 4.96
C ILE A 184 0.68 24.43 4.83
N THR A 185 1.42 24.73 5.88
CA THR A 185 2.43 25.81 5.87
C THR A 185 3.57 25.50 4.89
N ALA A 186 4.02 24.24 4.82
CA ALA A 186 5.03 23.81 3.86
C ALA A 186 4.54 23.97 2.41
N LEU A 187 3.30 23.60 2.12
CA LEU A 187 2.70 23.76 0.78
C LEU A 187 2.57 25.24 0.38
N GLN A 188 2.19 26.12 1.32
CA GLN A 188 2.12 27.57 1.08
C GLN A 188 3.50 28.19 0.86
N GLY A 189 4.52 27.72 1.58
CA GLY A 189 5.90 28.17 1.41
C GLY A 189 6.55 27.77 0.08
N ILE A 190 6.08 26.69 -0.55
CA ILE A 190 6.57 26.20 -1.85
C ILE A 190 5.89 26.93 -3.03
N GLY A 191 4.65 27.40 -2.85
CA GLY A 191 3.84 28.06 -3.88
C GLY A 191 3.90 29.60 -3.91
N GLY A 192 4.57 30.25 -2.94
CA GLY A 192 4.69 31.71 -2.90
C GLY A 192 5.58 32.25 -4.02
N PRO A 193 5.17 33.30 -4.76
CA PRO A 193 5.99 33.87 -5.83
C PRO A 193 7.32 34.36 -5.27
N LYS A 194 8.41 33.93 -5.91
CA LYS A 194 9.73 34.49 -5.67
C LYS A 194 9.71 35.93 -6.19
N GLY A 195 9.57 36.88 -5.26
CA GLY A 195 9.90 38.28 -5.49
C GLY A 195 11.40 38.45 -5.70
#